data_AF-A0A4Q3T4M4-F1
#
_entry.id   AF-A0A4Q3T4M4-F1
#
_cell.length_a   1.000
_cell.length_b   1.000
_cell.length_c   1.000
_cell.angle_alpha   90.00
_cell.angle_beta   90.00
_cell.angle_gamma   90.00
#
_symmetry.space_group_name_H-M   'P 1'
#
loop_
_entity.id
_entity.type
_entity.pdbx_description
1 polymer ?
#
loop_
_entity_poly.entity_id
_entity_poly.type
_entity_poly.pdbx_seq_one_letter_code
_entity_poly.pdbx_strand_id
1 'polypeptide(L)'
;MSPVIPIGKATGAGCAEAPVLKERGQREVFCGLTGIIWLHRKIQDAFFLVVGSRTCAHLIQSAAGVMIFAEPRFATAIIDERDLAGLADANTELDRVVTRLLERRPEIKLLFLVGSCPSEVIKLDLSRAASRLS
;
A
#
# COMPACT_ATOMS: atom_id res chain seq x y z
N MET A 1 -36.50 -5.46 -2.27
CA MET A 1 -35.74 -6.58 -1.68
C MET A 1 -35.61 -6.29 -0.20
N SER A 2 -36.08 -7.20 0.66
CA SER A 2 -36.07 -6.99 2.11
C SER A 2 -34.64 -7.20 2.64
N PRO A 3 -34.07 -6.28 3.43
CA PRO A 3 -32.69 -6.37 3.95
C PRO A 3 -32.56 -7.30 5.17
N VAL A 4 -33.61 -8.05 5.51
CA VAL A 4 -33.64 -8.88 6.72
C VAL A 4 -32.96 -10.22 6.43
N ILE A 5 -31.74 -10.40 6.96
CA ILE A 5 -31.04 -11.68 6.97
C ILE A 5 -31.74 -12.60 8.00
N PRO A 6 -32.32 -13.74 7.60
CA PRO A 6 -32.94 -14.65 8.54
C PRO A 6 -31.87 -15.33 9.40
N ILE A 7 -31.91 -15.10 10.71
CA ILE A 7 -31.02 -15.77 11.67
C ILE A 7 -31.57 -17.18 11.91
N GLY A 8 -30.98 -18.18 11.23
CA GLY A 8 -31.27 -19.59 11.46
C GLY A 8 -30.77 -20.07 12.83
N LYS A 9 -31.50 -20.99 13.45
CA LYS A 9 -31.14 -21.55 14.77
C LYS A 9 -29.88 -22.41 14.63
N ALA A 10 -28.75 -21.95 15.18
CA ALA A 10 -27.47 -22.64 15.08
C ALA A 10 -27.48 -23.93 15.92
N THR A 11 -27.63 -25.08 15.25
CA THR A 11 -27.53 -26.40 15.88
C THR A 11 -26.07 -26.82 15.98
N GLY A 12 -25.35 -26.30 16.98
CA GLY A 12 -24.22 -26.94 17.69
C GLY A 12 -23.02 -27.54 16.94
N ALA A 13 -22.96 -27.53 15.62
CA ALA A 13 -21.81 -27.94 14.82
C ALA A 13 -21.20 -26.68 14.20
N GLY A 14 -19.87 -26.54 14.22
CA GLY A 14 -19.17 -25.36 13.70
C GLY A 14 -19.54 -25.02 12.25
N CYS A 15 -19.06 -23.88 11.76
CA CYS A 15 -19.45 -23.32 10.46
C CYS A 15 -18.92 -24.07 9.22
N ALA A 16 -18.53 -25.36 9.33
CA ALA A 16 -17.95 -26.13 8.23
C ALA A 16 -18.89 -26.25 7.02
N GLU A 17 -20.18 -26.49 7.28
CA GLU A 17 -21.22 -26.63 6.25
C GLU A 17 -22.07 -25.35 6.11
N ALA A 18 -21.71 -24.27 6.82
CA ALA A 18 -22.47 -23.03 6.76
C ALA A 18 -22.27 -22.35 5.39
N PRO A 19 -23.34 -22.04 4.64
CA PRO A 19 -23.19 -21.43 3.32
C PRO A 19 -22.63 -20.01 3.45
N VAL A 20 -21.48 -19.75 2.78
CA VAL A 20 -20.87 -18.42 2.74
C VAL A 20 -21.54 -17.57 1.66
N LEU A 21 -22.22 -16.50 2.07
CA LEU A 21 -22.78 -15.50 1.16
C LEU A 21 -21.66 -14.62 0.59
N LYS A 22 -21.59 -14.51 -0.74
CA LYS A 22 -20.59 -13.68 -1.44
C LYS A 22 -21.27 -12.45 -2.02
N GLU A 23 -21.04 -11.29 -1.41
CA GLU A 23 -21.66 -10.03 -1.81
C GLU A 23 -20.69 -9.09 -2.53
N ARG A 24 -21.19 -8.30 -3.49
CA ARG A 24 -20.45 -7.25 -4.21
C ARG A 24 -21.26 -5.95 -4.13
N GLY A 25 -20.59 -4.80 -4.13
CA GLY A 25 -21.24 -3.49 -4.01
C GLY A 25 -20.32 -2.47 -3.33
N GLN A 26 -20.93 -1.45 -2.73
CA GLN A 26 -20.24 -0.43 -1.94
C GLN A 26 -19.51 -1.08 -0.75
N ARG A 27 -18.26 -0.67 -0.52
CA ARG A 27 -17.43 -1.15 0.58
C ARG A 27 -16.82 0.04 1.33
N GLU A 28 -16.87 -0.03 2.65
CA GLU A 28 -16.21 0.91 3.55
C GLU A 28 -15.05 0.19 4.24
N VAL A 29 -13.93 0.07 3.51
CA VAL A 29 -12.75 -0.69 3.96
C VAL A 29 -11.48 0.08 3.62
N PHE A 30 -10.42 -0.16 4.40
CA PHE A 30 -9.08 0.30 4.03
C PHE A 30 -8.46 -0.60 2.96
N CYS A 31 -7.58 -0.02 2.16
CA CYS A 31 -6.70 -0.80 1.29
C CYS A 31 -5.47 -1.31 2.07
N GLY A 32 -4.71 -2.21 1.44
CA GLY A 32 -3.54 -2.87 2.05
C GLY A 32 -2.42 -1.92 2.50
N LEU A 33 -2.37 -0.69 2.00
CA LEU A 33 -1.37 0.31 2.41
C LEU A 33 -1.41 0.62 3.92
N THR A 34 -2.58 0.48 4.54
CA THR A 34 -2.72 0.68 6.01
C THR A 34 -1.94 -0.36 6.83
N GLY A 35 -1.62 -1.52 6.26
CA GLY A 35 -0.77 -2.52 6.91
C GLY A 35 0.65 -2.02 7.19
N ILE A 36 1.14 -1.05 6.41
CA ILE A 36 2.46 -0.43 6.59
C ILE A 36 2.59 0.16 8.00
N ILE A 37 1.53 0.79 8.54
CA ILE A 37 1.52 1.47 9.84
C ILE A 37 1.97 0.56 10.98
N TRP A 38 1.62 -0.72 10.92
CA TRP A 38 2.10 -1.70 11.91
C TRP A 38 3.40 -2.38 11.48
N LEU A 39 3.51 -2.76 10.19
CA LEU A 39 4.66 -3.51 9.68
C LEU A 39 5.98 -2.75 9.84
N HIS A 40 5.97 -1.44 9.60
CA HIS A 40 7.17 -0.62 9.75
C HIS A 40 7.69 -0.61 11.18
N ARG A 41 6.85 -0.85 12.19
CA ARG A 41 7.28 -0.99 13.59
C ARG A 41 7.81 -2.38 13.91
N LYS A 42 7.26 -3.42 13.28
CA LYS A 42 7.64 -4.82 13.51
C LYS A 42 8.96 -5.17 12.83
N ILE A 43 9.19 -4.67 11.62
CA ILE A 43 10.40 -4.92 10.83
C ILE A 43 11.25 -3.65 10.91
N GLN A 44 12.19 -3.62 11.86
CA GLN A 44 12.91 -2.38 12.22
C GLN A 44 13.88 -1.91 11.13
N ASP A 45 14.46 -2.83 10.39
CA ASP A 45 15.50 -2.57 9.40
C ASP A 45 14.92 -2.27 8.00
N ALA A 46 13.59 -2.21 7.89
CA ALA A 46 12.88 -2.04 6.63
C ALA A 46 12.33 -0.62 6.44
N PHE A 47 12.30 -0.20 5.18
CA PHE A 47 11.64 1.02 4.73
C PHE A 47 10.57 0.68 3.70
N PHE A 48 9.40 1.32 3.79
CA PHE A 48 8.27 1.11 2.89
C PHE A 48 8.08 2.33 1.99
N LEU A 49 8.45 2.21 0.71
CA LEU A 49 8.25 3.26 -0.29
C LEU A 49 7.03 2.93 -1.15
N VAL A 50 5.92 3.62 -0.92
CA VAL A 50 4.71 3.49 -1.73
C VAL A 50 4.89 4.26 -3.03
N VAL A 51 4.61 3.64 -4.17
CA VAL A 51 4.59 4.33 -5.47
C VAL A 51 3.13 4.58 -5.82
N GLY A 52 2.68 5.82 -5.76
CA GLY A 52 1.25 6.13 -5.84
C GLY A 52 0.90 7.60 -5.97
N SER A 53 -0.32 7.99 -5.62
CA SER A 53 -0.77 9.38 -5.73
C SER A 53 -0.75 10.11 -4.38
N ARG A 54 -1.10 11.40 -4.38
CA ARG A 54 -1.39 12.16 -3.16
C ARG A 54 -2.42 11.44 -2.29
N THR A 55 -3.44 10.80 -2.87
CA THR A 55 -4.44 10.04 -2.10
C THR A 55 -3.82 8.94 -1.23
N CYS A 56 -2.80 8.24 -1.74
CA CYS A 56 -2.07 7.22 -0.98
C CYS A 56 -1.29 7.85 0.19
N ALA A 57 -0.63 8.99 -0.04
CA ALA A 57 0.08 9.72 1.00
C ALA A 57 -0.87 10.22 2.10
N HIS A 58 -2.01 10.82 1.71
CA HIS A 58 -3.04 11.29 2.63
C HIS A 58 -3.64 10.15 3.47
N LEU A 59 -3.91 8.99 2.86
CA LEU A 59 -4.39 7.80 3.58
C LEU A 59 -3.40 7.38 4.67
N ILE A 60 -2.13 7.19 4.30
CA ILE A 60 -1.10 6.72 5.24
C ILE A 60 -0.87 7.73 6.35
N GLN A 61 -0.81 9.03 6.02
CA GLN A 61 -0.69 10.09 7.02
C GLN A 61 -1.88 10.07 8.00
N SER A 62 -3.10 9.94 7.49
CA SER A 62 -4.32 9.90 8.32
C SER A 62 -4.36 8.64 9.21
N ALA A 63 -3.94 7.49 8.67
CA ALA A 63 -3.90 6.22 9.39
C ALA A 63 -2.77 6.15 10.44
N ALA A 64 -1.62 6.77 10.16
CA ALA A 64 -0.50 6.84 11.10
C ALA A 64 -0.83 7.69 12.35
N GLY A 65 -1.70 8.69 12.19
CA GLY A 65 -2.01 9.64 13.25
C GLY A 65 -0.74 10.30 13.78
N VAL A 66 -0.54 10.27 15.11
CA VAL A 66 0.63 10.87 15.76
C VAL A 66 1.96 10.23 15.35
N MET A 67 1.95 9.00 14.85
CA MET A 67 3.16 8.28 14.45
C MET A 67 3.88 8.95 13.27
N ILE A 68 3.19 9.80 12.50
CA ILE A 68 3.80 10.53 11.39
C ILE A 68 4.95 11.45 11.84
N PHE A 69 4.91 11.91 13.10
CA PHE A 69 5.93 12.79 13.67
C PHE A 69 7.09 12.03 14.36
N ALA A 70 7.04 10.70 14.40
CA ALA A 70 8.02 9.85 15.07
C ALA A 70 9.06 9.25 14.10
N GLU A 71 9.47 10.04 13.08
CA GLU A 71 10.39 9.64 12.01
C GLU A 71 10.07 8.26 11.39
N PRO A 72 8.84 8.08 10.86
CA PRO A 72 8.41 6.78 10.36
C PRO A 72 9.29 6.28 9.20
N ARG A 73 9.44 4.95 9.12
CA ARG A 73 10.17 4.27 8.05
C ARG A 73 9.28 3.96 6.85
N PHE A 74 8.52 4.96 6.40
CA PHE A 74 7.72 4.87 5.19
C PHE A 74 7.63 6.23 4.50
N ALA A 75 7.42 6.20 3.19
CA ALA A 75 7.17 7.39 2.38
C ALA A 75 6.33 7.03 1.15
N THR A 76 5.83 8.05 0.46
CA THR A 76 5.14 7.89 -0.83
C THR A 76 5.91 8.64 -1.92
N ALA A 77 6.37 7.94 -2.94
CA ALA A 77 6.77 8.51 -4.22
C ALA A 77 5.48 8.86 -5.00
N ILE A 78 5.16 10.16 -5.00
CA ILE A 78 3.95 10.68 -5.65
C ILE A 78 4.20 10.76 -7.16
N ILE A 79 3.37 10.06 -7.94
CA ILE A 79 3.34 10.12 -9.40
C ILE A 79 2.72 11.46 -9.80
N ASP A 80 3.45 12.24 -10.61
CA ASP A 80 3.02 13.53 -11.13
C ASP A 80 2.47 13.42 -12.55
N GLU A 81 1.82 14.49 -13.02
CA GLU A 81 1.21 14.54 -14.37
C GLU A 81 2.23 14.27 -15.50
N ARG A 82 3.51 14.61 -15.29
CA ARG A 82 4.58 14.35 -16.25
C ARG A 82 4.84 12.85 -16.44
N ASP A 83 4.72 12.07 -15.37
CA ASP A 83 4.89 10.62 -15.39
C ASP A 83 3.72 9.97 -16.13
N LEU A 84 2.50 10.48 -15.91
CA LEU A 84 1.28 10.00 -16.57
C LEU A 84 1.24 10.34 -18.07
N ALA A 85 1.81 11.48 -18.45
CA ALA A 85 1.91 11.91 -19.85
C ALA A 85 3.05 11.22 -20.62
N GLY A 86 3.86 10.38 -19.97
CA GLY A 86 5.05 9.77 -20.57
C GLY A 86 6.15 10.78 -20.94
N LEU A 87 6.05 12.00 -20.40
CA LEU A 87 7.03 13.07 -20.60
C LEU A 87 8.29 12.86 -19.75
N ALA A 88 8.16 12.08 -18.68
CA ALA A 88 9.25 11.54 -17.88
C ALA A 88 9.14 10.02 -17.84
N ASP A 89 10.27 9.33 -17.92
CA ASP A 89 10.31 7.87 -17.75
C ASP A 89 10.16 7.54 -16.26
N ALA A 90 9.04 6.89 -15.92
CA ALA A 90 8.70 6.58 -14.53
C ALA A 90 9.74 5.67 -13.85
N ASN A 91 10.48 4.85 -14.61
CA ASN A 91 11.56 4.03 -14.05
C ASN A 91 12.75 4.90 -13.65
N THR A 92 13.15 5.84 -14.51
CA THR A 92 14.24 6.78 -14.25
C THR A 92 13.95 7.65 -13.04
N GLU A 93 12.72 8.17 -12.92
CA GLU A 93 12.31 8.95 -11.75
C GLU A 93 12.24 8.10 -10.47
N LEU A 94 11.75 6.85 -10.56
CA LEU A 94 11.76 5.93 -9.42
C LEU A 94 13.19 5.64 -8.95
N ASP A 95 14.12 5.35 -9.87
CA ASP A 95 15.53 5.09 -9.56
C ASP A 95 16.19 6.32 -8.90
N ARG A 96 15.86 7.53 -9.37
CA ARG A 96 16.33 8.79 -8.78
C ARG A 96 15.80 8.99 -7.37
N VAL A 97 14.52 8.72 -7.14
CA VAL A 97 13.87 8.84 -5.81
C VAL A 97 14.45 7.81 -4.83
N VAL A 98 14.63 6.57 -5.28
CA VAL A 98 15.20 5.50 -4.46
C VAL A 98 16.66 5.81 -4.10
N THR A 99 17.48 6.24 -5.06
CA THR A 99 18.86 6.64 -4.82
C THR A 99 18.93 7.75 -3.76
N ARG A 100 18.15 8.81 -3.95
CA ARG A 100 18.09 9.93 -2.99
C ARG A 100 17.62 9.50 -1.60
N LEU A 101 16.70 8.53 -1.51
CA LEU A 101 16.23 7.98 -0.25
C LEU A 101 17.35 7.24 0.48
N LEU A 102 18.07 6.36 -0.21
CA LEU A 102 19.14 5.55 0.37
C LEU A 102 20.36 6.40 0.75
N GLU A 103 20.70 7.42 -0.03
CA GLU A 103 21.74 8.40 0.32
C GLU A 103 21.41 9.13 1.63
N ARG A 104 20.12 9.45 1.85
CA ARG A 104 19.68 10.16 3.05
C ARG A 104 19.49 9.24 4.26
N ARG A 105 19.20 7.97 4.04
CA ARG A 105 18.98 6.96 5.07
C ARG A 105 19.81 5.69 4.79
N PRO A 106 21.14 5.76 4.98
CA PRO A 106 22.04 4.65 4.71
C PRO A 106 21.82 3.45 5.65
N GLU A 107 21.04 3.61 6.72
CA GLU A 107 20.69 2.54 7.66
C GLU A 107 19.65 1.54 7.13
N ILE A 108 18.98 1.85 6.01
CA ILE A 108 17.95 0.98 5.42
C ILE A 108 18.61 -0.29 4.86
N LYS A 109 18.24 -1.46 5.38
CA LYS A 109 18.72 -2.76 4.87
C LYS A 109 17.74 -3.44 3.93
N LEU A 110 16.46 -3.10 4.04
CA LEU A 110 15.40 -3.70 3.24
C LEU A 110 14.45 -2.61 2.76
N LEU A 111 14.37 -2.42 1.44
CA LEU A 111 13.43 -1.47 0.83
C LEU A 111 12.27 -2.22 0.18
N PHE A 112 11.05 -1.95 0.65
CA PHE A 112 9.83 -2.41 0.00
C PHE A 112 9.33 -1.35 -0.98
N LEU A 113 9.27 -1.69 -2.27
CA LEU A 113 8.50 -0.94 -3.26
C LEU A 113 7.05 -1.41 -3.20
N VAL A 114 6.15 -0.58 -2.68
CA VAL A 114 4.76 -0.95 -2.44
C VAL A 114 3.87 -0.38 -3.54
N GLY A 115 3.23 -1.26 -4.31
CA GLY A 115 2.26 -0.88 -5.33
C GLY A 115 0.99 -0.27 -4.75
N SER A 116 0.35 0.59 -5.54
CA SER A 116 -0.91 1.24 -5.23
C SER A 116 -1.82 1.27 -6.47
N CYS A 117 -3.10 1.66 -6.32
CA CYS A 117 -4.01 1.67 -7.46
C CYS A 117 -3.46 2.47 -8.67
N PRO A 118 -2.88 3.68 -8.50
CA PRO A 118 -2.24 4.40 -9.60
C PRO A 118 -1.11 3.63 -10.30
N SER A 119 -0.15 3.06 -9.54
CA SER A 119 0.99 2.35 -10.15
C SER A 119 0.55 1.10 -10.90
N GLU A 120 -0.46 0.40 -10.39
CA GLU A 120 -1.03 -0.80 -11.01
C GLU A 120 -1.83 -0.51 -12.28
N VAL A 121 -2.51 0.64 -12.34
CA VAL A 121 -3.28 1.08 -13.51
C VAL A 121 -2.35 1.45 -14.66
N ILE A 122 -1.25 2.17 -14.37
CA ILE A 122 -0.26 2.54 -15.39
C ILE A 122 0.71 1.40 -15.74
N LYS A 123 0.55 0.22 -15.12
CA LYS A 123 1.38 -0.98 -15.35
C LYS A 123 2.86 -0.73 -15.09
N LEU A 124 3.17 0.02 -14.04
CA LEU A 124 4.55 0.19 -13.60
C LEU A 124 5.05 -1.12 -12.98
N ASP A 125 6.00 -1.78 -13.63
CA ASP A 125 6.56 -3.06 -13.18
C ASP A 125 7.53 -2.85 -12.00
N LEU A 126 6.97 -2.80 -10.80
CA LEU A 126 7.72 -2.64 -9.55
C LEU A 126 8.60 -3.87 -9.23
N SER A 127 8.26 -5.05 -9.73
CA SER A 127 9.08 -6.26 -9.53
C SER A 127 10.39 -6.16 -10.30
N ARG A 128 10.32 -5.70 -11.55
CA ARG A 128 11.51 -5.43 -12.36
C ARG A 128 12.31 -4.25 -11.82
N ALA A 129 11.65 -3.20 -11.34
CA ALA A 129 12.34 -2.08 -10.68
C ALA A 129 13.10 -2.55 -9.43
N ALA A 130 12.47 -3.35 -8.56
CA ALA A 130 13.11 -3.91 -7.37
C ALA A 130 14.33 -4.77 -7.73
N SER A 131 14.24 -5.59 -8.78
CA SER A 131 15.36 -6.42 -9.25
C SER A 131 16.51 -5.61 -9.86
N ARG A 132 16.21 -4.43 -10.44
CA ARG A 132 17.23 -3.52 -10.98
C ARG A 132 17.96 -2.75 -9.86
N LEU A 133 17.26 -2.49 -8.76
CA LEU A 133 17.73 -1.70 -7.62
C LEU A 133 18.36 -2.53 -6.50
N SER A 134 18.44 -3.85 -6.65
CA SER A 134 18.99 -4.80 -5.67
C SER A 134 20.51 -4.89 -5.70
#